data_AF-A0A957HNZ8-F1
#
_entry.id   AF-A0A957HNZ8-F1
#
_cell.length_a   1.000
_cell.length_b   1.000
_cell.length_c   1.000
_cell.angle_alpha   90.00
_cell.angle_beta   90.00
_cell.angle_gamma   90.00
#
_symmetry.space_group_name_H-M   'P 1'
#
loop_
_entity.id
_entity.type
_entity.pdbx_description
1 polymer ?
#
loop_
_entity_poly.entity_id
_entity_poly.type
_entity_poly.pdbx_seq_one_letter_code
_entity_poly.pdbx_strand_id
1 'polypeptide(L)'
;MMQRQDEYKLRQTIVQVCRLMYDKGFIAASDGNVSARLDANRLLITPSGLHKGLLEPEQILIVDMDGQVQGMRTAVSRHLKPTSELPMHLEAYRLRPDIQAVVHAHPPITIALSIAGIPMADCLLPEVIVFLGIVPTTEYATPSTVENVQAIRDFIGNHDGLVLKRHGSLTVGNSVMHAFMRLETLEQQARIRFMLEQIDGHHPLDVAEVQKLLQMRRQMGLSHLGETAEFCRVCGVPHRGEHHKPTLKRRQQQNTPQAQVDSDDIHAMIAEVVHKTLGYSCNTSIHR
;
A
#
# COMPACT_ATOMS: atom_id res chain seq x y z
N MET A 1 -20.47 -17.02 16.31
CA MET A 1 -20.04 -17.91 15.20
C MET A 1 -20.59 -17.30 13.91
N MET A 2 -19.75 -17.10 12.90
CA MET A 2 -20.14 -16.54 11.61
C MET A 2 -20.99 -17.56 10.82
N GLN A 3 -22.09 -17.12 10.19
CA GLN A 3 -22.96 -18.02 9.45
C GLN A 3 -22.33 -18.44 8.13
N ARG A 4 -22.72 -19.61 7.59
CA ARG A 4 -22.19 -20.14 6.30
C ARG A 4 -22.36 -19.16 5.13
N GLN A 5 -23.43 -18.35 5.16
CA GLN A 5 -23.69 -17.32 4.16
C GLN A 5 -22.69 -16.15 4.25
N ASP A 6 -22.23 -15.81 5.44
CA ASP A 6 -21.27 -14.73 5.67
C ASP A 6 -19.86 -15.16 5.24
N GLU A 7 -19.49 -16.43 5.46
CA GLU A 7 -18.24 -16.99 4.93
C GLU A 7 -18.19 -16.92 3.40
N TYR A 8 -19.28 -17.33 2.72
CA TYR A 8 -19.32 -17.30 1.26
C TYR A 8 -19.17 -15.89 0.70
N LYS A 9 -19.86 -14.91 1.30
CA LYS A 9 -19.69 -13.49 0.94
C LYS A 9 -18.25 -13.03 1.10
N LEU A 10 -17.58 -13.42 2.19
CA LEU A 10 -16.19 -13.06 2.42
C LEU A 10 -15.25 -13.67 1.36
N ARG A 11 -15.49 -14.93 0.95
CA ARG A 11 -14.79 -15.56 -0.18
C ARG A 11 -15.00 -14.79 -1.48
N GLN A 12 -16.22 -14.35 -1.76
CA GLN A 12 -16.53 -13.52 -2.92
C GLN A 12 -15.77 -12.18 -2.88
N THR A 13 -15.70 -11.53 -1.72
CA THR A 13 -14.93 -10.29 -1.57
C THR A 13 -13.44 -10.50 -1.80
N ILE A 14 -12.86 -11.61 -1.32
CA ILE A 14 -11.47 -11.97 -1.59
C ILE A 14 -11.23 -12.11 -3.09
N VAL A 15 -12.07 -12.89 -3.78
CA VAL A 15 -11.98 -13.08 -5.24
C VAL A 15 -12.13 -11.76 -6.00
N GLN A 16 -13.09 -10.92 -5.59
CA GLN A 16 -13.28 -9.60 -6.17
C GLN A 16 -12.03 -8.73 -6.05
N VAL A 17 -11.41 -8.69 -4.86
CA VAL A 17 -10.16 -7.93 -4.65
C VAL A 17 -9.01 -8.51 -5.46
N CYS A 18 -8.88 -9.83 -5.55
CA CYS A 18 -7.88 -10.45 -6.43
C CYS A 18 -8.05 -10.05 -7.91
N ARG A 19 -9.29 -9.97 -8.39
CA ARG A 19 -9.59 -9.49 -9.74
C ARG A 19 -9.27 -8.01 -9.92
N LEU A 20 -9.65 -7.16 -8.96
CA LEU A 20 -9.32 -5.74 -9.01
C LEU A 20 -7.80 -5.47 -9.00
N MET A 21 -7.03 -6.22 -8.21
CA MET A 21 -5.57 -6.13 -8.22
C MET A 21 -4.99 -6.51 -9.58
N TYR A 22 -5.48 -7.59 -10.19
CA TYR A 22 -5.05 -8.02 -11.52
C TYR A 22 -5.42 -7.00 -12.60
N ASP A 23 -6.66 -6.53 -12.62
CA ASP A 23 -7.17 -5.56 -13.60
C ASP A 23 -6.41 -4.22 -13.53
N LYS A 24 -5.90 -3.84 -12.34
CA LYS A 24 -5.05 -2.65 -12.15
C LYS A 24 -3.56 -2.88 -12.42
N GLY A 25 -3.16 -4.11 -12.72
CA GLY A 25 -1.76 -4.49 -12.94
C GLY A 25 -0.91 -4.44 -11.67
N PHE A 26 -1.52 -4.60 -10.49
CA PHE A 26 -0.80 -4.67 -9.22
C PHE A 26 -0.25 -6.07 -8.93
N ILE A 27 -0.69 -7.06 -9.69
CA ILE A 27 -0.25 -8.45 -9.60
C ILE A 27 -0.22 -9.04 -11.01
N ALA A 28 0.63 -10.03 -11.23
CA ALA A 28 0.76 -10.76 -12.48
C ALA A 28 0.82 -12.27 -12.24
N ALA A 29 0.28 -13.05 -13.19
CA ALA A 29 0.27 -14.50 -13.11
C ALA A 29 -0.25 -15.02 -11.75
N SER A 30 0.57 -15.70 -10.97
CA SER A 30 0.21 -16.34 -9.70
C SER A 30 0.68 -15.61 -8.45
N ASP A 31 1.30 -14.43 -8.61
CA ASP A 31 1.77 -13.58 -7.50
C ASP A 31 0.61 -12.91 -6.74
N GLY A 32 0.97 -12.20 -5.67
CA GLY A 32 0.00 -11.62 -4.73
C GLY A 32 -0.78 -12.65 -3.94
N ASN A 33 -1.37 -12.22 -2.83
CA ASN A 33 -2.24 -13.05 -2.01
C ASN A 33 -3.11 -12.21 -1.08
N VAL A 34 -4.27 -12.78 -0.74
CA VAL A 34 -5.26 -12.11 0.09
C VAL A 34 -5.73 -13.07 1.16
N SER A 35 -5.90 -12.55 2.37
CA SER A 35 -6.51 -13.29 3.47
C SER A 35 -7.52 -12.43 4.20
N ALA A 36 -8.45 -13.09 4.88
CA ALA A 36 -9.40 -12.44 5.77
C ALA A 36 -9.62 -13.27 7.03
N ARG A 37 -9.85 -12.61 8.15
CA ARG A 37 -10.22 -13.25 9.41
C ARG A 37 -11.65 -13.80 9.28
N LEU A 38 -11.79 -15.11 9.47
CA LEU A 38 -13.09 -15.77 9.50
C LEU A 38 -13.68 -15.76 10.93
N ASP A 39 -12.82 -15.99 11.92
CA ASP A 39 -13.13 -15.85 13.34
C ASP A 39 -11.82 -15.70 14.16
N ALA A 40 -11.91 -15.87 15.48
CA ALA A 40 -10.77 -15.71 16.39
C ALA A 40 -9.58 -16.61 16.03
N ASN A 41 -9.83 -17.80 15.49
CA ASN A 41 -8.80 -18.84 15.32
C ASN A 41 -8.60 -19.26 13.86
N ARG A 42 -9.39 -18.74 12.93
CA ARG A 42 -9.38 -19.17 11.52
C ARG A 42 -9.34 -18.01 10.55
N LEU A 43 -8.65 -18.23 9.45
CA LEU A 43 -8.49 -17.29 8.34
C LEU A 43 -8.93 -17.95 7.04
N LEU A 44 -9.56 -17.16 6.16
CA LEU A 44 -9.65 -17.46 4.74
C LEU A 44 -8.38 -16.98 4.05
N ILE A 45 -7.84 -17.74 3.11
CA ILE A 45 -6.65 -17.35 2.34
C ILE A 45 -6.65 -17.90 0.91
N THR A 46 -6.09 -17.12 -0.01
CA THR A 46 -5.91 -17.51 -1.41
C THR A 46 -4.93 -18.69 -1.55
N PRO A 47 -5.16 -19.61 -2.50
CA PRO A 47 -4.26 -20.73 -2.75
C PRO A 47 -2.99 -20.32 -3.50
N SER A 48 -1.94 -21.12 -3.35
CA SER A 48 -0.68 -20.99 -4.10
C SER A 48 -0.85 -21.41 -5.57
N GLY A 49 -0.05 -20.82 -6.46
CA GLY A 49 0.12 -21.25 -7.85
C GLY A 49 -1.03 -20.93 -8.82
N LEU A 50 -2.19 -20.51 -8.33
CA LEU A 50 -3.32 -20.11 -9.18
C LEU A 50 -3.29 -18.63 -9.55
N HIS A 51 -3.79 -18.33 -10.74
CA HIS A 51 -3.94 -16.97 -11.26
C HIS A 51 -5.00 -16.21 -10.46
N LYS A 52 -4.59 -15.17 -9.73
CA LYS A 52 -5.46 -14.48 -8.76
C LYS A 52 -6.64 -13.78 -9.42
N GLY A 53 -6.47 -13.23 -10.62
CA GLY A 53 -7.57 -12.62 -11.38
C GLY A 53 -8.65 -13.60 -11.88
N LEU A 54 -8.43 -14.92 -11.76
CA LEU A 54 -9.34 -15.97 -12.25
C LEU A 54 -9.79 -16.92 -11.14
N LEU A 55 -9.60 -16.55 -9.87
CA LEU A 55 -10.01 -17.38 -8.74
C LEU A 55 -11.53 -17.48 -8.64
N GLU A 56 -12.01 -18.63 -8.16
CA GLU A 56 -13.39 -18.88 -7.77
C GLU A 56 -13.52 -18.96 -6.24
N PRO A 57 -14.65 -18.54 -5.64
CA PRO A 57 -14.84 -18.56 -4.17
C PRO A 57 -14.58 -19.93 -3.52
N GLU A 58 -14.87 -21.02 -4.23
CA GLU A 58 -14.70 -22.41 -3.83
C GLU A 58 -13.23 -22.84 -3.74
N GLN A 59 -12.31 -22.06 -4.34
CA GLN A 59 -10.86 -22.30 -4.29
C GLN A 59 -10.17 -21.62 -3.10
N ILE A 60 -10.86 -20.71 -2.39
CA ILE A 60 -10.34 -20.10 -1.17
C ILE A 60 -10.22 -21.15 -0.06
N LEU A 61 -9.14 -21.12 0.70
CA LEU A 61 -8.86 -22.11 1.73
C LEU A 61 -9.12 -21.52 3.12
N ILE A 62 -9.47 -22.37 4.08
CA ILE A 62 -9.50 -22.01 5.50
C ILE A 62 -8.24 -22.58 6.14
N VAL A 63 -7.56 -21.77 6.94
CA VAL A 63 -6.44 -22.21 7.78
C VAL A 63 -6.67 -21.77 9.22
N ASP A 64 -6.08 -22.47 10.17
CA ASP A 64 -5.98 -21.99 11.55
C ASP A 64 -4.78 -21.05 11.75
N MET A 65 -4.62 -20.55 12.97
CA MET A 65 -3.49 -19.68 13.35
C MET A 65 -2.14 -20.39 13.41
N ASP A 66 -2.09 -21.73 13.29
CA ASP A 66 -0.87 -22.53 13.13
C ASP A 66 -0.57 -22.84 11.65
N GLY A 67 -1.41 -22.33 10.74
CA GLY A 67 -1.29 -22.48 9.31
C GLY A 67 -1.74 -23.83 8.76
N GLN A 68 -2.41 -24.65 9.57
CA GLN A 68 -2.96 -25.93 9.12
C GLN A 68 -4.28 -25.71 8.39
N VAL A 69 -4.48 -26.42 7.29
CA VAL A 69 -5.72 -26.34 6.50
C VAL A 69 -6.88 -26.94 7.29
N GLN A 70 -7.98 -26.20 7.38
CA GLN A 70 -9.17 -26.54 8.15
C GLN A 70 -10.40 -26.75 7.25
N GLY A 71 -11.40 -27.45 7.80
CA GLY A 71 -12.71 -27.62 7.16
C GLY A 71 -12.76 -28.69 6.06
N MET A 72 -13.98 -28.99 5.59
CA MET A 72 -14.18 -29.95 4.49
C MET A 72 -13.71 -29.36 3.17
N ARG A 73 -12.83 -30.10 2.48
CA ARG A 73 -12.36 -29.73 1.14
C ARG A 73 -13.35 -30.22 0.09
N THR A 74 -13.64 -29.34 -0.86
CA THR A 74 -14.45 -29.68 -2.04
C THR A 74 -13.59 -30.41 -3.08
N ALA A 75 -14.22 -31.03 -4.08
CA ALA A 75 -13.49 -31.61 -5.21
C ALA A 75 -12.56 -30.57 -5.89
N VAL A 76 -13.01 -29.31 -5.94
CA VAL A 76 -12.27 -28.17 -6.49
C VAL A 76 -11.05 -27.81 -5.63
N SER A 77 -11.18 -27.78 -4.31
CA SER A 77 -10.11 -27.30 -3.41
C SER A 77 -9.19 -28.39 -2.88
N ARG A 78 -9.53 -29.69 -2.97
CA ARG A 78 -8.82 -30.79 -2.28
C ARG A 78 -7.30 -30.87 -2.52
N HIS A 79 -6.85 -30.47 -3.70
CA HIS A 79 -5.46 -30.56 -4.15
C HIS A 79 -4.69 -29.24 -3.97
N LEU A 80 -5.39 -28.15 -3.63
CA LEU A 80 -4.78 -26.84 -3.47
C LEU A 80 -3.95 -26.77 -2.17
N LYS A 81 -3.00 -25.84 -2.13
CA LYS A 81 -2.24 -25.50 -0.93
C LYS A 81 -2.41 -24.00 -0.66
N PRO A 82 -2.35 -23.55 0.60
CA PRO A 82 -2.32 -22.11 0.89
C PRO A 82 -1.10 -21.47 0.21
N THR A 83 -1.16 -20.15 0.00
CA THR A 83 -0.01 -19.36 -0.47
C THR A 83 1.26 -19.69 0.34
N SER A 84 2.41 -19.72 -0.33
CA SER A 84 3.71 -19.94 0.35
C SER A 84 4.07 -18.82 1.32
N GLU A 85 3.37 -17.69 1.22
CA GLU A 85 3.53 -16.51 2.09
C GLU A 85 2.55 -16.47 3.27
N LEU A 86 1.84 -17.57 3.52
CA LEU A 86 0.97 -17.72 4.69
C LEU A 86 1.67 -17.32 6.01
N PRO A 87 2.96 -17.65 6.26
CA PRO A 87 3.66 -17.20 7.47
C PRO A 87 3.65 -15.68 7.68
N MET A 88 3.79 -14.89 6.61
CA MET A 88 3.76 -13.42 6.67
C MET A 88 2.37 -12.92 7.06
N HIS A 89 1.32 -13.53 6.52
CA HIS A 89 -0.07 -13.22 6.90
C HIS A 89 -0.36 -13.55 8.36
N LEU A 90 0.04 -14.75 8.81
CA LEU A 90 -0.14 -15.19 10.20
C LEU A 90 0.56 -14.25 11.18
N GLU A 91 1.76 -13.80 10.83
CA GLU A 91 2.51 -12.85 11.64
C GLU A 91 1.77 -11.51 11.78
N ALA A 92 1.25 -10.97 10.66
CA ALA A 92 0.45 -9.76 10.69
C ALA A 92 -0.76 -9.90 11.62
N TYR A 93 -1.52 -11.00 11.52
CA TYR A 93 -2.69 -11.22 12.40
C TYR A 93 -2.33 -11.44 13.87
N ARG A 94 -1.14 -11.97 14.18
CA ARG A 94 -0.67 -12.16 15.57
C ARG A 94 -0.27 -10.83 16.21
N LEU A 95 0.43 -9.99 15.46
CA LEU A 95 0.88 -8.68 15.94
C LEU A 95 -0.24 -7.62 15.88
N ARG A 96 -1.26 -7.85 15.07
CA ARG A 96 -2.42 -6.96 14.90
C ARG A 96 -3.75 -7.71 15.13
N PRO A 97 -4.17 -7.94 16.38
CA PRO A 97 -5.48 -8.52 16.66
C PRO A 97 -6.66 -7.70 16.10
N ASP A 98 -6.46 -6.40 15.85
CA ASP A 98 -7.44 -5.47 15.32
C ASP A 98 -7.75 -5.66 13.83
N ILE A 99 -6.84 -6.23 13.05
CA ILE A 99 -7.04 -6.36 11.60
C ILE A 99 -7.94 -7.56 11.26
N GLN A 100 -8.71 -7.39 10.18
CA GLN A 100 -9.60 -8.42 9.63
C GLN A 100 -9.18 -8.88 8.24
N ALA A 101 -8.22 -8.21 7.60
CA ALA A 101 -7.71 -8.60 6.30
C ALA A 101 -6.27 -8.16 6.08
N VAL A 102 -5.59 -8.92 5.23
CA VAL A 102 -4.23 -8.66 4.74
C VAL A 102 -4.24 -8.85 3.23
N VAL A 103 -3.68 -7.89 2.51
CA VAL A 103 -3.51 -7.90 1.06
C VAL A 103 -2.02 -7.73 0.76
N HIS A 104 -1.45 -8.72 0.09
CA HIS A 104 -0.10 -8.65 -0.47
C HIS A 104 -0.20 -8.53 -1.99
N ALA A 105 0.52 -7.55 -2.55
CA ALA A 105 0.50 -7.24 -3.97
C ALA A 105 1.86 -6.69 -4.43
N HIS A 106 2.04 -6.59 -5.74
CA HIS A 106 3.28 -6.23 -6.42
C HIS A 106 3.11 -4.93 -7.24
N PRO A 107 2.71 -3.80 -6.61
CA PRO A 107 2.43 -2.55 -7.30
C PRO A 107 3.69 -1.98 -8.00
N PRO A 108 3.69 -1.79 -9.33
CA PRO A 108 4.92 -1.57 -10.11
C PRO A 108 5.69 -0.30 -9.74
N ILE A 109 5.03 0.84 -9.56
CA ILE A 109 5.73 2.10 -9.29
C ILE A 109 6.27 2.12 -7.86
N THR A 110 5.49 1.62 -6.91
CA THR A 110 5.94 1.42 -5.53
C THR A 110 7.22 0.57 -5.47
N ILE A 111 7.25 -0.56 -6.19
CA ILE A 111 8.44 -1.42 -6.28
C ILE A 111 9.60 -0.68 -6.96
N ALA A 112 9.36 0.02 -8.06
CA ALA A 112 10.40 0.77 -8.77
C ALA A 112 11.07 1.82 -7.87
N LEU A 113 10.29 2.60 -7.12
CA LEU A 113 10.81 3.60 -6.18
C LEU A 113 11.57 2.94 -5.03
N SER A 114 11.09 1.81 -4.52
CA SER A 114 11.80 1.02 -3.50
C SER A 114 13.18 0.55 -4.00
N ILE A 115 13.27 0.07 -5.24
CA ILE A 115 14.53 -0.36 -5.86
C ILE A 115 15.48 0.84 -6.05
N ALA A 116 14.93 2.01 -6.39
CA ALA A 116 15.68 3.26 -6.54
C ALA A 116 16.14 3.85 -5.19
N GLY A 117 15.70 3.31 -4.05
CA GLY A 117 16.01 3.85 -2.73
C GLY A 117 15.26 5.14 -2.40
N ILE A 118 14.16 5.42 -3.11
CA ILE A 118 13.31 6.59 -2.89
C ILE A 118 12.27 6.22 -1.83
N PRO A 119 12.22 6.92 -0.68
CA PRO A 119 11.30 6.59 0.41
C PRO A 119 9.85 6.95 0.06
N MET A 120 8.89 6.14 0.53
CA MET A 120 7.44 6.40 0.41
C MET A 120 6.88 7.17 1.61
N ALA A 121 7.71 7.51 2.59
CA ALA A 121 7.27 8.08 3.86
C ALA A 121 6.92 9.59 3.80
N ASP A 122 6.98 10.20 2.62
CA ASP A 122 6.90 11.65 2.51
C ASP A 122 5.49 12.22 2.65
N CYS A 123 5.33 13.28 3.46
CA CYS A 123 4.08 14.00 3.68
C CYS A 123 3.68 14.88 2.47
N LEU A 124 3.42 14.23 1.33
CA LEU A 124 3.06 14.88 0.08
C LEU A 124 1.54 15.06 -0.08
N LEU A 125 0.77 14.05 0.37
CA LEU A 125 -0.65 13.94 0.07
C LEU A 125 -1.48 13.81 1.35
N PRO A 126 -2.55 14.62 1.52
CA PRO A 126 -3.43 14.53 2.68
C PRO A 126 -4.03 13.15 2.92
N GLU A 127 -4.49 12.49 1.87
CA GLU A 127 -5.11 11.17 1.92
C GLU A 127 -4.16 10.08 2.41
N VAL A 128 -2.87 10.16 2.07
CA VAL A 128 -1.85 9.22 2.57
C VAL A 128 -1.69 9.41 4.07
N ILE A 129 -1.51 10.65 4.53
CA ILE A 129 -1.33 10.96 5.96
C ILE A 129 -2.55 10.49 6.76
N VAL A 130 -3.76 10.75 6.26
CA VAL A 130 -5.00 10.42 6.98
C VAL A 130 -5.30 8.92 6.94
N PHE A 131 -5.28 8.27 5.78
CA PHE A 131 -5.79 6.91 5.62
C PHE A 131 -4.73 5.81 5.73
N LEU A 132 -3.47 6.10 5.37
CA LEU A 132 -2.40 5.11 5.31
C LEU A 132 -1.35 5.30 6.41
N GLY A 133 -1.05 6.54 6.76
CA GLY A 133 0.03 6.90 7.67
C GLY A 133 1.40 6.87 6.97
N ILE A 134 2.47 6.80 7.76
CA ILE A 134 3.82 6.55 7.22
C ILE A 134 3.87 5.11 6.69
N VAL A 135 4.52 4.93 5.53
CA VAL A 135 4.74 3.61 4.92
C VAL A 135 6.22 3.31 4.93
N PRO A 136 6.71 2.46 5.85
CA PRO A 136 8.11 2.07 5.90
C PRO A 136 8.43 1.05 4.80
N THR A 137 9.69 1.05 4.40
CA THR A 137 10.27 0.02 3.52
C THR A 137 11.08 -0.94 4.37
N THR A 138 10.78 -2.24 4.31
CA THR A 138 11.54 -3.27 5.03
C THR A 138 12.94 -3.44 4.44
N GLU A 139 13.84 -4.13 5.15
CA GLU A 139 15.01 -4.69 4.47
C GLU A 139 14.62 -5.81 3.50
N TYR A 140 15.53 -6.12 2.57
CA TYR A 140 15.33 -7.23 1.66
C TYR A 140 15.33 -8.55 2.43
N ALA A 141 14.35 -9.39 2.15
CA ALA A 141 14.25 -10.72 2.67
C ALA A 141 13.78 -11.66 1.57
N THR A 142 14.25 -12.90 1.61
CA THR A 142 13.85 -13.90 0.62
C THR A 142 12.35 -14.22 0.78
N PRO A 143 11.51 -14.07 -0.27
CA PRO A 143 10.09 -14.38 -0.18
C PRO A 143 9.82 -15.81 0.28
N SER A 144 8.71 -16.02 0.99
CA SER A 144 8.33 -17.34 1.53
C SER A 144 9.35 -17.98 2.49
N THR A 145 10.19 -17.18 3.15
CA THR A 145 11.15 -17.63 4.17
C THR A 145 10.88 -17.00 5.54
N VAL A 146 11.58 -17.48 6.57
CA VAL A 146 11.55 -16.91 7.92
C VAL A 146 12.07 -15.46 7.94
N GLU A 147 13.00 -15.12 7.04
CA GLU A 147 13.54 -13.77 6.91
C GLU A 147 12.42 -12.77 6.58
N ASN A 148 11.46 -13.15 5.73
CA ASN A 148 10.35 -12.28 5.33
C ASN A 148 9.43 -11.96 6.52
N VAL A 149 9.22 -12.95 7.39
CA VAL A 149 8.45 -12.78 8.64
C VAL A 149 9.18 -11.83 9.59
N GLN A 150 10.49 -12.00 9.74
CA GLN A 150 11.31 -11.11 10.58
C GLN A 150 11.37 -9.69 10.04
N ALA A 151 11.47 -9.52 8.73
CA ALA A 151 11.55 -8.20 8.08
C ALA A 151 10.30 -7.33 8.33
N ILE A 152 9.11 -7.93 8.44
CA ILE A 152 7.87 -7.18 8.71
C ILE A 152 7.60 -6.97 10.20
N ARG A 153 8.17 -7.80 11.08
CA ARG A 153 7.82 -7.87 12.51
C ARG A 153 7.99 -6.52 13.23
N ASP A 154 9.04 -5.79 12.90
CA ASP A 154 9.36 -4.51 13.53
C ASP A 154 8.41 -3.38 13.11
N PHE A 155 7.69 -3.55 11.99
CA PHE A 155 6.85 -2.51 11.40
C PHE A 155 5.36 -2.82 11.51
N ILE A 156 4.94 -4.05 11.23
CA ILE A 156 3.51 -4.40 11.03
C ILE A 156 2.63 -4.11 12.26
N GLY A 157 3.21 -4.10 13.46
CA GLY A 157 2.52 -3.76 14.70
C GLY A 157 1.99 -2.32 14.78
N ASN A 158 2.57 -1.38 14.03
CA ASN A 158 2.24 0.05 14.10
C ASN A 158 1.95 0.70 12.74
N HIS A 159 1.91 -0.08 11.66
CA HIS A 159 1.73 0.44 10.29
C HIS A 159 0.61 -0.30 9.57
N ASP A 160 -0.09 0.42 8.69
CA ASP A 160 -1.21 -0.13 7.92
C ASP A 160 -0.81 -0.56 6.49
N GLY A 161 0.38 -0.14 6.06
CA GLY A 161 1.00 -0.53 4.79
C GLY A 161 2.51 -0.62 4.96
N LEU A 162 3.13 -1.59 4.30
CA LEU A 162 4.57 -1.80 4.23
C LEU A 162 4.99 -1.94 2.77
N VAL A 163 6.16 -1.41 2.42
CA VAL A 163 6.86 -1.76 1.19
C VAL A 163 7.89 -2.84 1.50
N LEU A 164 7.81 -3.97 0.81
CA LEU A 164 8.77 -5.06 0.90
C LEU A 164 9.85 -4.82 -0.16
N LYS A 165 11.06 -4.44 0.28
CA LYS A 165 12.16 -4.03 -0.60
C LYS A 165 12.44 -5.09 -1.67
N ARG A 166 12.40 -4.66 -2.95
CA ARG A 166 12.60 -5.50 -4.14
C ARG A 166 11.60 -6.67 -4.29
N HIS A 167 10.44 -6.59 -3.64
CA HIS A 167 9.44 -7.64 -3.68
C HIS A 167 8.04 -7.12 -3.98
N GLY A 168 7.47 -6.29 -3.11
CA GLY A 168 6.07 -5.90 -3.23
C GLY A 168 5.62 -5.02 -2.08
N SER A 169 4.36 -5.18 -1.68
CA SER A 169 3.74 -4.42 -0.59
C SER A 169 2.84 -5.32 0.25
N LEU A 170 2.62 -4.93 1.49
CA LEU A 170 1.69 -5.57 2.41
C LEU A 170 0.79 -4.51 3.02
N THR A 171 -0.51 -4.58 2.81
CA THR A 171 -1.49 -3.69 3.44
C THR A 171 -2.47 -4.48 4.29
N VAL A 172 -2.88 -3.87 5.40
CA VAL A 172 -3.81 -4.48 6.35
C VAL A 172 -5.04 -3.59 6.54
N GLY A 173 -6.14 -4.14 7.02
CA GLY A 173 -7.36 -3.36 7.23
C GLY A 173 -8.44 -4.07 8.03
N ASN A 174 -9.49 -3.33 8.37
CA ASN A 174 -10.69 -3.85 9.06
C ASN A 174 -11.64 -4.65 8.14
N SER A 175 -11.34 -4.73 6.85
CA SER A 175 -12.03 -5.54 5.86
C SER A 175 -11.12 -5.75 4.66
N VAL A 176 -11.42 -6.75 3.82
CA VAL A 176 -10.66 -7.04 2.60
C VAL A 176 -10.63 -5.83 1.66
N MET A 177 -11.77 -5.14 1.49
CA MET A 177 -11.85 -3.94 0.67
C MET A 177 -11.04 -2.79 1.26
N HIS A 178 -11.03 -2.61 2.59
CA HIS A 178 -10.23 -1.56 3.21
C HIS A 178 -8.72 -1.79 3.06
N ALA A 179 -8.24 -3.03 3.25
CA ALA A 179 -6.84 -3.37 2.98
C ALA A 179 -6.47 -3.11 1.50
N PHE A 180 -7.38 -3.41 0.57
CA PHE A 180 -7.20 -3.12 -0.86
C PHE A 180 -7.17 -1.61 -1.17
N MET A 181 -8.08 -0.80 -0.60
CA MET A 181 -8.07 0.66 -0.80
C MET A 181 -6.76 1.31 -0.30
N ARG A 182 -6.17 0.76 0.76
CA ARG A 182 -4.83 1.17 1.24
C ARG A 182 -3.73 0.84 0.23
N LEU A 183 -3.80 -0.31 -0.42
CA LEU A 183 -2.89 -0.66 -1.53
C LEU A 183 -3.06 0.32 -2.71
N GLU A 184 -4.30 0.68 -3.06
CA GLU A 184 -4.55 1.68 -4.11
C GLU A 184 -3.95 3.04 -3.76
N THR A 185 -4.10 3.47 -2.51
CA THR A 185 -3.55 4.74 -2.02
C THR A 185 -2.02 4.72 -2.07
N LEU A 186 -1.40 3.61 -1.67
CA LEU A 186 0.05 3.42 -1.74
C LEU A 186 0.57 3.57 -3.18
N GLU A 187 -0.01 2.84 -4.14
CA GLU A 187 0.46 2.90 -5.52
C GLU A 187 0.13 4.25 -6.19
N GLN A 188 -0.98 4.88 -5.82
CA GLN A 188 -1.31 6.23 -6.30
C GLN A 188 -0.31 7.27 -5.80
N GLN A 189 0.08 7.20 -4.52
CA GLN A 189 1.14 8.04 -3.98
C GLN A 189 2.47 7.80 -4.71
N ALA A 190 2.83 6.54 -4.93
CA ALA A 190 4.04 6.18 -5.65
C ALA A 190 4.04 6.76 -7.07
N ARG A 191 2.91 6.68 -7.80
CA ARG A 191 2.77 7.30 -9.12
C ARG A 191 2.98 8.80 -9.10
N ILE A 192 2.36 9.50 -8.15
CA ILE A 192 2.54 10.95 -8.00
C ILE A 192 4.00 11.25 -7.69
N ARG A 193 4.62 10.53 -6.74
CA ARG A 193 6.03 10.69 -6.40
C ARG A 193 6.94 10.49 -7.61
N PHE A 194 6.72 9.42 -8.38
CA PHE A 194 7.49 9.13 -9.58
C PHE A 194 7.38 10.24 -10.64
N MET A 195 6.21 10.86 -10.79
CA MET A 195 6.04 12.02 -11.67
C MET A 195 6.76 13.26 -11.12
N LEU A 196 6.71 13.50 -9.80
CA LEU A 196 7.40 14.62 -9.17
C LEU A 196 8.92 14.54 -9.32
N GLU A 197 9.51 13.34 -9.28
CA GLU A 197 10.95 13.12 -9.54
C GLU A 197 11.38 13.55 -10.96
N GLN A 198 10.47 13.54 -11.93
CA GLN A 198 10.78 13.93 -13.32
C GLN A 198 10.76 15.45 -13.53
N ILE A 199 10.05 16.19 -12.67
CA ILE A 199 9.84 17.64 -12.82
C ILE A 199 10.44 18.46 -11.66
N ASP A 200 11.26 17.84 -10.81
CA ASP A 200 11.86 18.44 -9.59
C ASP A 200 10.82 19.14 -8.68
N GLY A 201 9.62 18.56 -8.59
CA GLY A 201 8.43 19.18 -7.98
C GLY A 201 8.23 18.91 -6.49
N HIS A 202 9.29 18.58 -5.75
CA HIS A 202 9.20 18.09 -4.37
C HIS A 202 8.79 19.19 -3.38
N HIS A 203 7.48 19.29 -3.12
CA HIS A 203 6.89 20.24 -2.19
C HIS A 203 6.03 19.52 -1.14
N PRO A 204 6.63 19.03 -0.03
CA PRO A 204 5.86 18.44 1.05
C PRO A 204 4.94 19.47 1.72
N LEU A 205 3.86 18.97 2.32
CA LEU A 205 2.92 19.77 3.09
C LEU A 205 3.61 20.47 4.25
N ASP A 206 3.11 21.65 4.61
CA ASP A 206 3.65 22.39 5.74
C ASP A 206 3.33 21.69 7.05
N VAL A 207 4.23 21.81 8.03
CA VAL A 207 4.10 21.14 9.34
C VAL A 207 2.75 21.37 10.00
N ALA A 208 2.22 22.59 9.90
CA ALA A 208 0.90 22.94 10.44
C ALA A 208 -0.26 22.22 9.74
N GLU A 209 -0.12 21.92 8.45
CA GLU A 209 -1.11 21.16 7.68
C GLU A 209 -1.04 19.69 8.04
N VAL A 210 0.17 19.12 8.13
CA VAL A 210 0.37 17.75 8.61
C VAL A 210 -0.22 17.57 10.01
N GLN A 211 -0.04 18.53 10.93
CA GLN A 211 -0.65 18.48 12.27
C GLN A 211 -2.18 18.40 12.23
N LYS A 212 -2.85 19.17 11.36
CA LYS A 212 -4.31 19.12 11.19
C LYS A 212 -4.74 17.73 10.69
N LEU A 213 -4.01 17.17 9.74
CA LEU A 213 -4.30 15.85 9.19
C LEU A 213 -4.08 14.73 10.21
N LEU A 214 -3.05 14.83 11.06
CA LEU A 214 -2.85 13.90 12.17
C LEU A 214 -3.98 14.00 13.21
N GLN A 215 -4.51 15.20 13.45
CA GLN A 215 -5.69 15.35 14.31
C GLN A 215 -6.92 14.66 13.70
N MET A 216 -7.14 14.81 12.38
CA MET A 216 -8.22 14.10 11.67
C MET A 216 -8.03 12.58 11.76
N ARG A 217 -6.83 12.07 11.46
CA ARG A 217 -6.49 10.64 11.58
C ARG A 217 -6.81 10.09 12.97
N ARG A 218 -6.47 10.83 14.03
CA ARG A 218 -6.78 10.46 15.42
C ARG A 218 -8.29 10.45 15.68
N GLN A 219 -9.03 11.45 15.21
CA GLN A 219 -10.49 11.50 15.36
C GLN A 219 -11.20 10.33 14.66
N MET A 220 -10.60 9.82 13.57
CA MET A 220 -11.09 8.66 12.84
C MET A 220 -10.65 7.32 13.46
N GLY A 221 -9.87 7.32 14.54
CA GLY A 221 -9.39 6.10 15.20
C GLY A 221 -8.35 5.33 14.38
N LEU A 222 -7.64 6.00 13.46
CA LEU A 222 -6.64 5.38 12.59
C LEU A 222 -5.21 5.54 13.15
N SER A 223 -5.03 6.21 14.28
CA SER A 223 -3.72 6.52 14.85
C SER A 223 -3.06 5.31 15.53
N HIS A 224 -1.75 5.15 15.34
CA HIS A 224 -0.95 4.09 15.99
C HIS A 224 -0.06 4.61 17.12
N LEU A 225 0.40 3.71 17.99
CA LEU A 225 1.36 4.04 19.04
C LEU A 225 2.69 4.49 18.40
N GLY A 226 3.22 5.62 18.84
CA GLY A 226 4.52 6.12 18.35
C GLY A 226 4.48 6.86 17.02
N GLU A 227 3.33 6.88 16.31
CA GLU A 227 3.23 7.50 14.98
C GLU A 227 3.66 8.98 14.98
N THR A 228 3.35 9.74 16.05
CA THR A 228 3.68 11.17 16.11
C THR A 228 5.19 11.40 16.15
N ALA A 229 5.95 10.52 16.79
CA ALA A 229 7.41 10.59 16.78
C ALA A 229 7.97 10.27 15.38
N GLU A 230 7.31 9.38 14.64
CA GLU A 230 7.70 9.06 13.28
C GLU A 230 7.41 10.21 12.31
N PHE A 231 6.19 10.77 12.35
CA PHE A 231 5.86 12.00 11.61
C PHE A 231 6.75 13.18 12.01
N CYS A 232 7.25 13.23 13.25
CA CYS A 232 8.27 14.19 13.64
C CYS A 232 9.55 13.99 12.83
N ARG A 233 10.13 12.78 12.83
CA ARG A 233 11.36 12.48 12.09
C ARG A 233 11.21 12.69 10.59
N VAL A 234 10.08 12.27 10.01
CA VAL A 234 9.89 12.27 8.57
C VAL A 234 9.44 13.63 8.05
N CYS A 235 8.46 14.25 8.71
CA CYS A 235 7.78 15.45 8.24
C CYS A 235 8.06 16.70 9.08
N GLY A 236 8.89 16.60 10.12
CA GLY A 236 9.27 17.71 11.00
C GLY A 236 8.17 18.17 11.96
N VAL A 237 7.12 17.38 12.16
CA VAL A 237 6.03 17.71 13.07
C VAL A 237 6.51 17.70 14.53
N PRO A 238 6.38 18.79 15.31
CA PRO A 238 6.82 18.82 16.70
C PRO A 238 6.26 17.67 17.54
N HIS A 239 7.12 16.98 18.29
CA HIS A 239 6.73 15.89 19.19
C HIS A 239 7.50 16.00 20.51
N ARG A 240 6.78 16.09 21.64
CA ARG A 240 7.38 16.14 23.00
C ARG A 240 8.51 17.18 23.18
N GLY A 241 8.42 18.32 22.48
CA GLY A 241 9.45 19.36 22.51
C GLY A 241 10.65 19.10 21.59
N GLU A 242 10.68 17.97 20.89
CA GLU A 242 11.65 17.68 19.83
C GLU A 242 11.18 18.30 18.50
N HIS A 243 12.17 18.78 17.74
CA HIS A 243 12.00 19.35 16.41
C HIS A 243 13.03 18.71 15.47
N HIS A 244 12.56 17.83 14.59
CA HIS A 244 13.38 17.26 13.52
C HIS A 244 13.22 18.08 12.24
N LYS A 245 14.27 18.10 11.41
CA LYS A 245 14.15 18.62 10.05
C LYS A 245 13.44 17.57 9.19
N PRO A 246 12.43 17.95 8.37
CA PRO A 246 11.79 17.01 7.45
C PRO A 246 12.83 16.32 6.56
N THR A 247 12.58 15.05 6.23
CA THR A 247 13.47 14.22 5.41
C THR A 247 13.55 14.77 3.99
N LEU A 248 12.41 15.19 3.43
CA LEU A 248 12.35 16.04 2.26
C LEU A 248 12.49 17.51 2.62
N LYS A 249 13.47 18.18 2.04
CA LYS A 249 13.58 19.64 2.14
C LYS A 249 12.66 20.28 1.10
N ARG A 250 11.77 21.17 1.55
CA ARG A 250 11.22 22.20 0.67
C ARG A 250 12.42 23.00 0.16
N ARG A 251 12.60 23.12 -1.15
CA ARG A 251 13.65 23.99 -1.69
C ARG A 251 13.34 25.40 -1.18
N GLN A 252 14.22 25.95 -0.34
CA GLN A 252 14.18 27.38 -0.05
C GLN A 252 14.27 28.07 -1.41
N GLN A 253 13.53 29.16 -1.63
CA GLN A 253 13.84 30.13 -2.68
C GLN A 253 15.22 30.73 -2.37
N GLN A 254 16.27 29.93 -2.43
CA GLN A 254 17.63 30.39 -2.47
C GLN A 254 17.87 30.78 -3.92
N ASN A 255 18.44 31.97 -4.12
CA ASN A 255 18.97 32.55 -5.35
C ASN A 255 20.01 31.64 -6.04
N THR A 256 19.65 30.40 -6.31
CA THR A 256 20.09 29.68 -7.49
C THR A 256 19.39 30.40 -8.64
N PRO A 257 20.04 30.70 -9.79
CA PRO A 257 19.26 31.04 -10.98
C PRO A 257 18.20 29.94 -11.05
N GLN A 258 16.92 30.32 -11.01
CA GLN A 258 15.86 29.39 -11.31
C GLN A 258 16.35 28.71 -12.59
N ALA A 259 16.60 27.40 -12.54
CA ALA A 259 16.21 26.63 -13.69
C ALA A 259 14.71 26.86 -13.71
N GLN A 260 14.30 27.97 -14.36
CA GLN A 260 12.98 28.16 -14.86
C GLN A 260 12.88 26.95 -15.76
N VAL A 261 12.32 25.86 -15.22
CA VAL A 261 11.69 24.90 -16.08
C VAL A 261 10.67 25.76 -16.79
N ASP A 262 10.94 26.03 -18.05
CA ASP A 262 10.16 26.97 -18.82
C ASP A 262 8.71 26.50 -18.70
N SER A 263 7.80 27.39 -18.28
CA SER A 263 6.40 26.98 -18.21
C SER A 263 5.95 26.47 -19.57
N ASP A 264 6.56 27.01 -20.64
CA ASP A 264 6.31 26.59 -22.01
C ASP A 264 6.80 25.16 -22.28
N ASP A 265 7.90 24.70 -21.65
CA ASP A 265 8.38 23.31 -21.75
C ASP A 265 7.45 22.34 -20.99
N ILE A 266 6.99 22.71 -19.80
CA ILE A 266 6.00 21.90 -19.06
C ILE A 266 4.67 21.87 -19.81
N HIS A 267 4.20 23.01 -20.32
CA HIS A 267 2.99 23.10 -21.11
C HIS A 267 3.11 22.32 -22.42
N ALA A 268 4.27 22.33 -23.08
CA ALA A 268 4.54 21.54 -24.28
C ALA A 268 4.54 20.03 -23.98
N MET A 269 5.20 19.59 -22.91
CA MET A 269 5.16 18.18 -22.50
C MET A 269 3.73 17.74 -22.11
N ILE A 270 3.00 18.56 -21.35
CA ILE A 270 1.60 18.28 -21.00
C ILE A 270 0.74 18.21 -22.26
N ALA A 271 0.90 19.16 -23.20
CA ALA A 271 0.16 19.17 -24.45
C ALA A 271 0.49 17.94 -25.32
N GLU A 272 1.75 17.51 -25.36
CA GLU A 272 2.18 16.33 -26.10
C GLU A 272 1.60 15.05 -25.49
N VAL A 273 1.63 14.91 -24.16
CA VAL A 273 1.02 13.76 -23.47
C VAL A 273 -0.49 13.74 -23.64
N VAL A 274 -1.17 14.90 -23.52
CA VAL A 274 -2.62 15.02 -23.77
C VAL A 274 -2.95 14.65 -25.22
N HIS A 275 -2.15 15.11 -26.19
CA HIS A 275 -2.36 14.79 -27.59
C HIS A 275 -2.16 13.29 -27.87
N LYS A 276 -1.07 12.70 -27.37
CA LYS A 276 -0.76 11.28 -27.58
C LYS A 276 -1.73 10.34 -26.86
N THR A 277 -2.26 10.74 -25.71
CA THR A 277 -3.07 9.86 -24.85
C THR A 277 -4.56 10.04 -25.08
N LEU A 278 -5.02 11.26 -25.35
CA LEU A 278 -6.45 11.61 -25.48
C LEU A 278 -6.86 12.03 -26.89
N GLY A 279 -5.90 12.23 -27.81
CA GLY A 279 -6.17 12.59 -29.21
C GLY A 279 -6.59 14.05 -29.43
N TYR A 280 -6.60 14.90 -28.39
CA TYR A 280 -6.94 16.32 -28.51
C TYR A 280 -5.67 17.15 -28.77
N SER A 281 -5.66 17.95 -29.84
CA SER A 281 -4.66 19.00 -30.04
C SER A 281 -5.09 20.27 -29.31
N CYS A 282 -4.33 20.71 -28.32
CA CYS A 282 -4.57 21.98 -27.66
C CYS A 282 -4.05 23.11 -28.56
N ASN A 283 -4.93 23.72 -29.36
CA ASN A 283 -4.61 24.93 -30.12
C ASN A 283 -4.53 26.12 -29.14
N THR A 284 -3.37 26.37 -28.56
CA THR A 284 -3.09 27.62 -27.84
C THR A 284 -2.83 28.74 -28.84
N SER A 285 -3.90 29.22 -29.48
CA SER A 285 -3.94 30.56 -30.09
C SER A 285 -4.50 31.53 -29.06
N ILE A 286 -3.73 31.85 -28.03
CA ILE A 286 -4.02 33.02 -27.20
C ILE A 286 -3.44 34.22 -27.94
N HIS A 287 -4.33 34.99 -28.57
CA HIS A 287 -3.99 36.28 -29.16
C HIS A 287 -3.34 37.20 -28.11
N ARG A 288 -2.25 37.85 -28.54
CA ARG A 288 -1.55 38.93 -27.82
C ARG A 288 -2.47 40.04 -27.37
#